data_AF-X1JQG3-F1
#
_entry.id   AF-X1JQG3-F1
#
_cell.length_a   1.000
_cell.length_b   1.000
_cell.length_c   1.000
_cell.angle_alpha   90.00
_cell.angle_beta   90.00
_cell.angle_gamma   90.00
#
_symmetry.space_group_name_H-M   'P 1'
#
loop_
_entity.id
_entity.type
_entity.pdbx_description
1 polymer ?
#
loop_
_entity_poly.entity_id
_entity_poly.type
_entity_poly.pdbx_seq_one_letter_code
_entity_poly.pdbx_strand_id
1 'polypeptide(L)'
;WSDAKTSIMPMMYNIGNYGRYPVDIYNKVIRFVLTWVLPFAFVGVYPASYFLRKEEWYVYAFATPVIGVAFFVISVFIWNQGVKRYRGAGN
;
A
#
# COMPACT_ATOMS: atom_id res chain seq x y z
N TRP A 1 -9.07 15.97 13.96
CA TRP A 1 -8.26 16.81 13.06
C TRP A 1 -6.92 17.04 13.75
N SER A 2 -5.88 16.31 13.34
CA SER A 2 -4.53 16.47 13.93
C SER A 2 -3.75 17.46 13.08
N ASP A 3 -3.54 18.67 13.60
CA ASP A 3 -2.71 19.73 13.00
C ASP A 3 -1.22 19.34 13.01
N ALA A 4 -0.85 18.35 12.20
CA ALA A 4 0.54 18.10 11.85
C ALA A 4 0.89 18.99 10.64
N LYS A 5 1.85 19.92 10.81
CA LYS A 5 2.40 20.74 9.72
C LYS A 5 2.94 19.91 8.54
N THR A 6 3.18 18.62 8.75
CA THR A 6 3.45 17.59 7.75
C THR A 6 2.34 16.54 7.79
N SER A 7 1.13 16.90 7.36
CA SER A 7 0.09 15.88 7.26
C SER A 7 0.51 14.85 6.20
N ILE A 8 0.59 13.59 6.60
CA ILE A 8 0.92 12.47 5.70
C ILE A 8 -0.30 12.17 4.81
N MET A 9 -1.50 12.61 5.22
CA MET A 9 -2.75 12.33 4.52
C MET A 9 -2.79 12.86 3.07
N PRO A 10 -2.46 14.13 2.76
CA PRO A 10 -2.34 14.60 1.38
C PRO A 10 -1.31 13.81 0.57
N MET A 11 -0.19 13.40 1.17
CA MET A 11 0.81 12.57 0.51
C MET A 11 0.23 11.18 0.17
N MET A 12 -0.50 10.56 1.10
CA MET A 12 -1.18 9.28 0.87
C MET A 12 -2.24 9.38 -0.24
N TYR A 13 -3.03 10.45 -0.27
CA TYR A 13 -4.03 10.67 -1.33
C TYR A 13 -3.36 10.86 -2.70
N ASN A 14 -2.27 11.63 -2.76
CA ASN A 14 -1.50 11.81 -3.99
C ASN A 14 -0.85 10.50 -4.45
N ILE A 15 -0.33 9.69 -3.52
CA ILE A 15 0.28 8.39 -3.85
C ILE A 15 -0.77 7.38 -4.32
N GLY A 16 -1.97 7.38 -3.70
CA GLY A 16 -3.09 6.55 -4.13
C GLY A 16 -3.52 6.80 -5.58
N ASN A 17 -3.36 8.03 -6.09
CA ASN A 17 -3.63 8.33 -7.50
C ASN A 17 -2.63 7.66 -8.45
N TYR A 18 -1.38 7.40 -8.03
CA TYR A 18 -0.41 6.65 -8.84
C TYR A 18 -0.80 5.16 -8.99
N GLY A 19 -1.56 4.62 -8.03
CA GLY A 19 -2.15 3.27 -8.14
C GLY A 19 -3.24 3.13 -9.20
N ARG A 20 -3.64 4.23 -9.87
CA ARG A 20 -4.62 4.23 -10.97
C ARG A 20 -3.97 4.06 -12.34
N TYR A 21 -2.66 4.29 -12.45
CA TYR A 21 -1.93 4.17 -13.70
C TYR A 21 -1.20 2.82 -13.78
N PRO A 22 -1.18 2.16 -14.95
CA PRO A 22 -0.54 0.86 -15.10
C PRO A 22 0.95 0.96 -14.76
N VAL A 23 1.49 0.01 -13.99
CA VAL A 23 2.90 0.04 -13.56
C VAL A 23 3.92 -0.06 -14.71
N ASP A 24 3.47 -0.39 -15.92
CA ASP A 24 4.28 -0.48 -17.14
C ASP A 24 4.82 0.87 -17.65
N ILE A 25 4.18 2.00 -17.33
CA ILE A 25 4.69 3.32 -17.74
C ILE A 25 5.87 3.79 -16.88
N TYR A 26 6.11 3.12 -15.74
CA TYR A 26 7.16 3.47 -14.81
C TYR A 26 8.43 2.68 -15.08
N ASN A 27 9.58 3.28 -14.78
CA ASN A 27 10.85 2.57 -14.84
C ASN A 27 10.90 1.41 -13.82
N LYS A 28 11.85 0.48 -14.00
CA LYS A 28 11.98 -0.72 -13.15
C LYS A 28 12.09 -0.39 -11.65
N VAL A 29 12.72 0.73 -11.30
CA VAL A 29 12.91 1.18 -9.92
C VAL A 29 11.58 1.58 -9.28
N ILE A 30 10.80 2.45 -9.94
CA ILE A 30 9.51 2.90 -9.43
C ILE A 30 8.53 1.71 -9.34
N ARG A 31 8.52 0.82 -10.34
CA ARG A 31 7.72 -0.41 -10.30
C ARG A 31 8.07 -1.29 -9.10
N PHE A 32 9.36 -1.45 -8.78
CA PHE A 32 9.81 -2.19 -7.60
C PHE A 32 9.32 -1.54 -6.29
N VAL A 33 9.49 -0.23 -6.16
CA VAL A 33 9.04 0.52 -4.96
C VAL A 33 7.52 0.40 -4.77
N LEU A 34 6.73 0.60 -5.84
CA LEU A 34 5.27 0.52 -5.79
C LEU A 34 4.75 -0.89 -5.53
N THR A 35 5.51 -1.93 -5.88
CA THR A 35 5.11 -3.33 -5.69
C THR A 35 5.51 -3.86 -4.32
N TRP A 36 6.74 -3.57 -3.88
CA TRP A 36 7.36 -4.26 -2.74
C TRP A 36 7.57 -3.39 -1.52
N VAL A 37 7.84 -2.09 -1.69
CA VAL A 37 8.12 -1.18 -0.57
C VAL A 37 6.83 -0.57 -0.04
N LEU A 38 5.95 -0.10 -0.93
CA LEU A 38 4.73 0.62 -0.56
C LEU A 38 3.42 -0.13 -0.89
N PRO A 39 3.48 -1.43 -1.20
CA PRO A 39 2.58 -2.22 -2.09
C PRO A 39 1.36 -1.56 -2.77
N PHE A 40 1.41 -0.29 -3.20
CA PHE A 40 0.27 0.40 -3.84
C PHE A 40 -0.21 -0.27 -5.13
N ALA A 41 0.67 -0.99 -5.84
CA ALA A 41 0.29 -1.72 -7.04
C ALA A 41 -0.75 -2.82 -6.78
N PHE A 42 -0.75 -3.42 -5.57
CA PHE A 42 -1.73 -4.43 -5.16
C PHE A 42 -3.10 -3.85 -4.78
N VAL A 43 -3.19 -2.53 -4.54
CA VAL A 43 -4.45 -1.87 -4.15
C VAL A 43 -5.39 -1.70 -5.35
N GLY A 44 -4.85 -1.54 -6.56
CA GLY A 44 -5.65 -1.26 -7.76
C GLY A 44 -5.12 -1.86 -9.05
N VAL A 45 -3.82 -1.69 -9.34
CA VAL A 45 -3.25 -2.04 -10.65
C VAL A 45 -3.28 -3.55 -10.94
N TYR A 46 -2.79 -4.37 -9.99
CA TYR A 46 -2.76 -5.82 -10.16
C TYR A 46 -4.12 -6.50 -10.15
N PRO A 47 -5.05 -6.22 -9.23
CA PRO A 47 -6.39 -6.79 -9.33
C PRO A 47 -7.13 -6.33 -10.61
N ALA A 48 -6.94 -5.08 -11.06
CA ALA A 48 -7.51 -4.59 -12.31
C ALA A 48 -6.94 -5.30 -13.56
N SER A 49 -5.68 -5.74 -13.52
CA SER A 49 -5.03 -6.44 -14.64
C SER A 49 -5.76 -7.72 -15.07
N TYR A 50 -6.43 -8.39 -14.13
CA TYR A 50 -7.26 -9.56 -14.42
C TYR A 50 -8.43 -9.20 -15.33
N PHE A 51 -9.16 -8.12 -15.00
CA PHE A 51 -10.27 -7.61 -15.81
C PHE A 51 -9.82 -7.06 -17.16
N LEU A 52 -8.61 -6.50 -17.23
CA LEU A 52 -7.99 -6.00 -18.46
C LEU A 52 -7.35 -7.11 -19.33
N ARG A 53 -7.49 -8.38 -18.95
CA ARG A 53 -6.94 -9.55 -19.65
C ARG A 53 -5.43 -9.48 -19.91
N LYS A 54 -4.67 -8.88 -18.99
CA LYS A 54 -3.21 -8.89 -19.07
C LYS A 54 -2.64 -10.14 -18.40
N GLU A 55 -2.49 -11.21 -19.18
CA GLU A 55 -2.07 -12.55 -18.69
C GLU A 55 -0.73 -12.54 -17.94
N GLU A 56 0.21 -11.70 -18.37
CA GLU A 56 1.53 -11.52 -17.75
C GLU A 56 1.46 -11.09 -16.26
N TRP A 57 0.32 -10.56 -15.81
CA TRP A 57 0.11 -10.05 -14.45
C TRP A 57 -0.82 -10.90 -13.59
N TYR A 58 -1.37 -12.00 -14.11
CA TYR A 58 -2.35 -12.81 -13.40
C TYR A 58 -1.82 -13.36 -12.08
N VAL A 59 -0.55 -13.76 -12.03
CA VAL A 59 0.10 -14.21 -10.79
C VAL A 59 0.04 -13.13 -9.71
N TYR A 60 0.30 -11.87 -10.08
CA TYR A 60 0.22 -10.74 -9.15
C TYR A 60 -1.22 -10.43 -8.76
N ALA A 61 -2.17 -10.55 -9.69
CA ALA A 61 -3.59 -10.40 -9.40
C ALA A 61 -4.05 -11.39 -8.33
N PHE A 62 -3.72 -12.68 -8.46
CA PHE A 62 -4.06 -13.71 -7.48
C PHE A 62 -3.25 -13.62 -6.18
N ALA A 63 -2.06 -13.01 -6.20
CA ALA A 63 -1.28 -12.73 -4.99
C ALA A 63 -1.86 -11.58 -4.14
N THR A 64 -2.73 -10.73 -4.72
CA THR A 64 -3.36 -9.58 -4.05
C THR A 64 -3.97 -9.91 -2.67
N PRO A 65 -4.83 -10.94 -2.49
CA PRO A 65 -5.37 -11.28 -1.18
C PRO A 65 -4.28 -11.68 -0.18
N VAL A 66 -3.25 -12.40 -0.61
CA VAL A 66 -2.14 -12.83 0.26
C VAL A 66 -1.35 -11.63 0.78
N ILE A 67 -1.00 -10.70 -0.12
CA ILE A 67 -0.30 -9.46 0.24
C ILE A 67 -1.18 -8.58 1.14
N GLY A 68 -2.48 -8.50 0.85
CA GLY A 68 -3.43 -7.76 1.70
C GLY A 68 -3.47 -8.28 3.13
N VAL A 69 -3.57 -9.60 3.32
CA VAL A 69 -3.54 -10.24 4.65
C VAL A 69 -2.19 -10.00 5.34
N ALA A 70 -1.07 -10.15 4.64
CA ALA A 70 0.26 -9.93 5.21
C ALA A 70 0.41 -8.50 5.75
N PHE A 71 0.04 -7.49 4.96
CA PHE A 71 0.11 -6.09 5.38
C PHE A 71 -0.87 -5.76 6.51
N PHE A 72 -2.08 -6.32 6.48
CA PHE A 72 -3.05 -6.15 7.58
C PHE A 72 -2.48 -6.67 8.91
N VAL A 73 -1.90 -7.86 8.91
CA VAL A 73 -1.26 -8.45 10.12
C VAL A 73 -0.11 -7.57 10.60
N ILE A 74 0.74 -7.08 9.69
CA ILE A 74 1.85 -6.17 10.04
C ILE A 74 1.32 -4.87 10.64
N SER A 75 0.29 -4.26 10.05
CA SER A 75 -0.33 -3.03 10.55
C SER A 75 -0.91 -3.22 11.96
N VAL A 76 -1.64 -4.32 12.19
CA VAL A 76 -2.20 -4.64 13.52
C VAL A 76 -1.09 -4.88 14.53
N PHE A 77 -0.02 -5.57 14.15
CA PHE A 77 1.13 -5.79 15.02
C PHE A 77 1.79 -4.47 15.42
N ILE A 78 2.12 -3.61 14.46
CA ILE A 78 2.75 -2.30 14.71
C ILE A 78 1.83 -1.43 15.57
N TRP A 79 0.53 -1.38 15.25
CA TRP A 79 -0.45 -0.64 16.03
C TRP A 79 -0.48 -1.10 17.49
N ASN A 80 -0.57 -2.41 17.72
CA ASN A 80 -0.59 -2.97 19.06
C ASN A 80 0.70 -2.69 19.84
N GLN A 81 1.86 -2.70 19.18
CA GLN A 81 3.13 -2.28 19.81
C GLN A 81 3.14 -0.79 20.16
N GLY A 82 2.64 0.06 19.26
CA GLY A 82 2.51 1.50 19.48
C GLY A 82 1.61 1.83 20.67
N VAL A 83 0.43 1.19 20.76
CA VAL A 83 -0.52 1.36 21.87
C VAL A 83 0.11 0.93 23.20
N LYS A 84 0.88 -0.15 23.24
CA LYS A 84 1.60 -0.59 24.47
C LYS A 84 2.59 0.46 24.95
N ARG A 85 3.27 1.15 24.02
CA ARG A 85 4.26 2.20 24.34
C ARG A 85 3.61 3.54 24.69
N TYR A 86 2.33 3.71 24.39
CA TYR A 86 1.53 4.90 24.70
C TYR A 86 1.07 5.01 26.18
N ARG A 87 1.60 4.17 27.08
CA ARG A 87 1.28 4.17 28.52
C ARG A 87 1.96 5.29 29.35
N GLY A 88 2.33 6.40 28.73
CA GLY A 88 3.09 7.50 29.36
C GLY A 88 2.38 8.86 29.48
N ALA A 89 1.07 8.95 29.19
CA ALA A 89 0.29 10.17 29.42
C ALA A 89 -0.94 9.88 30.29
N GLY A 90 -0.73 9.07 31.34
CA GLY A 90 -1.61 9.02 32.50
C GLY A 90 -1.09 9.95 33.60
N ASN A 91 -1.04 11.26 33.30
CA ASN A 91 -1.20 12.45 34.16
C ASN A 91 -0.64 13.68 33.43
#